data_AF-A0A2V7X321-F1
#
_entry.id   AF-A0A2V7X321-F1
#
_cell.length_a   1.000
_cell.length_b   1.000
_cell.length_c   1.000
_cell.angle_alpha   90.00
_cell.angle_beta   90.00
_cell.angle_gamma   90.00
#
_symmetry.space_group_name_H-M   'P 1'
#
loop_
_entity.id
_entity.type
_entity.pdbx_description
1 polymer ?
#
loop_
_entity_poly.entity_id
_entity_poly.type
_entity_poly.pdbx_seq_one_letter_code
_entity_poly.pdbx_strand_id
1 'polypeptide(L)'
;NWRFFRSRSGHLMKFDDTSGAERIEIVGKGGGHKLVIDVSGKKIEISCSSGDVAVSAPAGKISLDAKEVEIKSKTTMTIEATGSLTIKGSTVAIN
;
A
#
# COMPACT_ATOMS: atom_id res chain seq x y z
N ASN A 1 -21.40 3.66 10.84
CA ASN A 1 -22.12 4.89 10.52
C ASN A 1 -21.47 5.40 9.25
N TRP A 2 -22.01 5.05 8.09
CA TRP A 2 -21.30 5.19 6.83
C TRP A 2 -21.69 6.47 6.11
N ARG A 3 -20.68 7.24 5.70
CA ARG A 3 -20.79 8.34 4.74
C ARG A 3 -19.96 7.99 3.52
N PHE A 4 -20.50 8.20 2.33
CA PHE A 4 -19.74 7.90 1.12
C PHE A 4 -20.11 8.76 -0.07
N PHE A 5 -19.11 9.00 -0.91
CA PHE A 5 -19.28 9.51 -2.25
C PHE A 5 -19.20 8.33 -3.23
N ARG A 6 -20.15 8.26 -4.17
CA ARG A 6 -20.16 7.25 -5.23
C ARG A 6 -20.09 7.93 -6.58
N SER A 7 -19.11 7.56 -7.41
CA SER A 7 -19.05 8.04 -8.79
C SER A 7 -20.15 7.39 -9.64
N ARG A 8 -20.50 8.01 -10.78
CA ARG A 8 -21.42 7.42 -11.77
C ARG A 8 -20.94 6.05 -12.28
N SER A 9 -19.62 5.86 -12.35
CA SER A 9 -18.99 4.59 -12.75
C SER A 9 -18.96 3.53 -11.64
N GLY A 10 -19.30 3.91 -10.39
CA GLY A 10 -19.40 2.98 -9.26
C GLY A 10 -18.15 2.89 -8.37
N HIS A 11 -17.21 3.83 -8.46
CA HIS A 11 -16.13 3.98 -7.47
C HIS A 11 -16.67 4.57 -6.17
N LEU A 12 -16.00 4.28 -5.06
CA LEU A 12 -16.45 4.69 -3.73
C LEU A 12 -15.31 5.40 -2.99
N MET A 13 -15.65 6.49 -2.30
CA MET A 13 -14.87 7.04 -1.19
C MET A 13 -15.76 6.99 0.03
N LYS A 14 -15.36 6.26 1.07
CA LYS A 14 -16.22 5.91 2.21
C LYS A 14 -15.52 6.25 3.53
N PHE A 15 -16.32 6.66 4.49
CA PHE A 15 -15.94 6.98 5.86
C PHE A 15 -16.90 6.22 6.79
N ASP A 16 -16.37 5.38 7.66
CA ASP A 16 -17.13 4.75 8.73
C ASP A 16 -16.84 5.49 10.04
N ASP A 17 -17.86 6.15 10.58
CA ASP A 17 -17.83 6.82 11.89
C ASP A 17 -18.45 5.93 12.99
N THR A 18 -18.50 4.60 12.80
CA THR A 18 -18.88 3.69 13.89
C THR A 18 -17.82 3.72 14.98
N SER A 19 -18.20 4.09 16.20
CA SER A 19 -17.30 4.07 17.36
C SER A 19 -16.60 2.72 17.49
N GLY A 20 -15.26 2.73 17.48
CA GLY A 20 -14.42 1.55 17.62
C GLY A 20 -14.24 0.71 16.34
N ALA A 21 -14.76 1.16 15.19
CA ALA A 21 -14.60 0.51 13.89
C ALA A 21 -14.26 1.52 12.77
N GLU A 22 -13.74 2.68 13.16
CA GLU A 22 -13.51 3.84 12.30
C GLU A 22 -12.53 3.50 11.19
N ARG A 23 -12.93 3.77 9.94
CA ARG A 23 -12.10 3.52 8.76
C ARG A 23 -12.45 4.44 7.60
N ILE A 24 -11.46 4.66 6.73
CA ILE A 24 -11.61 5.39 5.46
C ILE A 24 -11.24 4.45 4.33
N GLU A 25 -12.03 4.41 3.27
CA GLU A 25 -11.80 3.54 2.12
C GLU A 25 -11.98 4.29 0.80
N ILE A 26 -10.97 4.21 -0.07
CA ILE A 26 -11.08 4.58 -1.49
C ILE A 26 -11.04 3.29 -2.31
N VAL A 27 -12.13 3.01 -3.02
CA VAL A 27 -12.38 1.71 -3.63
C VAL A 27 -12.79 1.85 -5.09
N GLY A 28 -12.04 1.19 -5.97
CA GLY A 28 -12.36 1.04 -7.39
C GLY A 28 -13.65 0.25 -7.61
N LYS A 29 -14.23 0.36 -8.82
CA LYS A 29 -15.44 -0.39 -9.17
C LYS A 29 -15.12 -1.88 -9.08
N GLY A 30 -16.00 -2.67 -8.46
CA GLY A 30 -15.79 -4.11 -8.27
C GLY A 30 -14.92 -4.47 -7.07
N GLY A 31 -14.36 -3.48 -6.36
CA GLY A 31 -13.69 -3.72 -5.08
C GLY A 31 -12.29 -4.31 -5.16
N GLY A 32 -11.74 -4.56 -6.35
CA GLY A 32 -10.41 -5.16 -6.50
C GLY A 32 -9.24 -4.20 -6.25
N HIS A 33 -9.47 -2.89 -6.25
CA HIS A 33 -8.43 -1.87 -6.07
C HIS A 33 -8.80 -0.97 -4.90
N LYS A 34 -7.93 -0.88 -3.90
CA LYS A 34 -8.25 -0.25 -2.62
C LYS A 34 -7.09 0.55 -2.03
N LEU A 35 -7.44 1.66 -1.40
CA LEU A 35 -6.69 2.30 -0.33
C LEU A 35 -7.57 2.32 0.91
N VAL A 36 -7.09 1.75 2.02
CA VAL A 36 -7.81 1.65 3.28
C VAL A 36 -6.97 2.23 4.40
N ILE A 37 -7.56 3.12 5.19
CA ILE A 37 -7.02 3.59 6.47
C ILE A 37 -7.94 3.02 7.55
N ASP A 38 -7.49 1.99 8.25
CA ASP A 38 -8.20 1.36 9.35
C ASP A 38 -7.66 1.92 10.67
N VAL A 39 -8.40 2.86 11.25
CA VAL A 39 -8.01 3.52 12.51
C VAL A 39 -8.15 2.53 13.66
N SER A 40 -9.25 1.76 13.67
CA SER A 40 -9.53 0.75 14.69
C SER A 40 -8.49 -0.37 14.71
N GLY A 41 -8.10 -0.86 13.53
CA GLY A 41 -7.09 -1.89 13.32
C GLY A 41 -5.66 -1.36 13.26
N LYS A 42 -5.45 -0.03 13.35
CA LYS A 42 -4.14 0.64 13.30
C LYS A 42 -3.31 0.27 12.07
N LYS A 43 -3.94 0.26 10.89
CA LYS A 43 -3.35 -0.21 9.63
C LYS A 43 -3.67 0.74 8.47
N ILE A 44 -2.70 0.93 7.58
CA ILE A 44 -2.94 1.48 6.24
C ILE A 44 -2.64 0.38 5.22
N GLU A 45 -3.51 0.22 4.23
CA GLU A 45 -3.38 -0.79 3.18
C GLU A 45 -3.59 -0.17 1.80
N ILE A 46 -2.67 -0.46 0.88
CA ILE A 46 -2.82 -0.23 -0.56
C ILE A 46 -2.79 -1.60 -1.21
N SER A 47 -3.88 -2.00 -1.86
CA SER A 47 -3.99 -3.35 -2.42
C SER A 47 -4.73 -3.40 -3.75
N CYS A 48 -4.33 -4.38 -4.56
CA CYS A 48 -4.86 -4.66 -5.87
C CYS A 48 -4.99 -6.18 -6.04
N SER A 49 -6.19 -6.70 -6.30
CA SER A 49 -6.43 -8.14 -6.46
C SER A 49 -6.00 -8.67 -7.83
N SER A 50 -5.85 -7.80 -8.82
CA SER A 50 -5.51 -8.14 -10.20
C SER A 50 -4.92 -6.91 -10.90
N GLY A 51 -3.81 -7.07 -11.61
CA GLY A 51 -3.05 -5.94 -12.17
C GLY A 51 -1.95 -5.48 -11.22
N ASP A 52 -1.46 -4.25 -11.43
CA ASP A 52 -0.21 -3.77 -10.83
C ASP A 52 -0.43 -2.71 -9.75
N VAL A 53 0.52 -2.61 -8.81
CA VAL A 53 0.69 -1.45 -7.93
C VAL A 53 2.03 -0.82 -8.26
N ALA A 54 2.00 0.40 -8.81
CA ALA A 54 3.20 1.16 -9.16
C ALA A 54 3.41 2.32 -8.17
N VAL A 55 4.63 2.45 -7.66
CA VAL A 55 5.06 3.58 -6.83
C VAL A 55 6.29 4.19 -7.49
N SER A 56 6.22 5.46 -7.88
CA SER A 56 7.29 6.12 -8.64
C SER A 56 7.52 7.56 -8.16
N ALA A 57 8.78 7.97 -8.19
CA ALA A 57 9.19 9.35 -7.92
C ALA A 57 10.37 9.73 -8.84
N PRO A 58 10.13 9.95 -10.16
CA PRO A 58 11.21 10.09 -11.15
C PRO A 58 12.20 11.22 -10.90
N ALA A 59 11.76 12.29 -10.24
CA ALA A 59 12.60 13.43 -9.86
C ALA A 59 12.86 13.52 -8.35
N GLY A 60 12.45 12.50 -7.57
CA GLY A 60 12.40 12.56 -6.12
C GLY A 60 12.98 11.33 -5.41
N LYS A 61 12.70 11.22 -4.11
CA LYS A 61 13.14 10.11 -3.25
C LYS A 61 11.94 9.35 -2.72
N ILE A 62 12.00 8.03 -2.77
CA ILE A 62 11.14 7.13 -1.99
C ILE A 62 11.93 6.73 -0.73
N SER A 63 11.35 6.91 0.45
CA SER A 63 11.98 6.57 1.75
C SER A 63 11.05 5.65 2.52
N LEU A 64 11.60 4.55 3.04
CA LEU A 64 10.90 3.58 3.88
C LEU A 64 11.64 3.48 5.20
N ASP A 65 10.96 3.81 6.30
CA ASP A 65 11.48 3.72 7.66
C ASP A 65 10.43 2.98 8.50
N ALA A 66 10.83 1.84 9.05
CA ALA A 66 9.98 0.96 9.83
C ALA A 66 10.83 0.10 10.76
N LYS A 67 10.21 -0.38 11.85
CA LYS A 67 10.84 -1.35 12.75
C LYS A 67 11.23 -2.65 12.01
N GLU A 68 10.41 -3.05 11.04
CA GLU A 68 10.61 -4.23 10.21
C GLU A 68 10.06 -3.96 8.81
N VAL A 69 10.79 -4.41 7.78
CA VAL A 69 10.36 -4.35 6.37
C VAL A 69 10.41 -5.76 5.81
N GLU A 70 9.26 -6.27 5.36
CA GLU A 70 9.15 -7.57 4.71
C GLU A 70 8.77 -7.38 3.23
N ILE A 71 9.56 -7.97 2.33
CA ILE A 71 9.32 -7.92 0.87
C ILE A 71 9.27 -9.35 0.36
N LYS A 72 8.14 -9.74 -0.24
CA LYS A 72 7.91 -11.09 -0.79
C LYS A 72 7.50 -11.00 -2.26
N SER A 73 8.12 -11.82 -3.10
CA SER A 73 7.69 -12.07 -4.49
C SER A 73 7.54 -13.58 -4.70
N LYS A 74 6.53 -13.99 -5.49
CA LYS A 74 6.28 -15.40 -5.79
C LYS A 74 7.17 -15.94 -6.91
N THR A 75 7.63 -15.06 -7.80
CA THR A 75 8.38 -15.45 -8.99
C THR A 75 9.77 -14.83 -8.95
N THR A 76 9.88 -13.56 -9.33
CA THR A 76 11.16 -12.84 -9.43
C THR A 76 11.11 -11.57 -8.60
N MET A 77 12.23 -11.25 -7.95
CA MET A 77 12.48 -9.94 -7.34
C MET A 77 13.70 -9.31 -8.03
N THR A 78 13.54 -8.09 -8.53
CA THR A 78 14.60 -7.32 -9.19
C THR A 78 14.86 -6.04 -8.40
N ILE A 79 16.13 -5.79 -8.06
CA ILE A 79 16.57 -4.58 -7.35
C ILE A 79 17.72 -3.98 -8.17
N GLU A 80 17.49 -2.82 -8.75
CA GLU A 80 18.44 -2.18 -9.67
C GLU A 80 18.78 -0.76 -9.22
N ALA A 81 20.05 -0.40 -9.35
CA ALA A 81 20.55 0.96 -9.22
C ALA A 81 21.54 1.20 -10.37
N THR A 82 21.39 2.29 -11.11
CA THR A 82 22.34 2.69 -12.16
C THR A 82 23.65 3.22 -11.57
N GLY A 83 23.57 3.83 -10.38
CA GLY A 83 24.71 4.18 -9.54
C GLY A 83 25.03 3.09 -8.52
N SER A 84 25.30 3.49 -7.28
CA SER A 84 25.62 2.56 -6.20
C SER A 84 24.36 1.94 -5.56
N LEU A 85 24.34 0.62 -5.42
CA LEU A 85 23.46 -0.09 -4.49
C LEU A 85 24.19 -0.31 -3.16
N THR A 86 23.61 0.10 -2.03
CA THR A 86 24.18 -0.11 -0.68
C THR A 86 23.19 -0.86 0.19
N ILE A 87 23.61 -2.01 0.70
CA ILE A 87 22.84 -2.84 1.64
C ILE A 87 23.66 -2.95 2.92
N LYS A 88 23.06 -2.57 4.06
CA LYS A 88 23.70 -2.59 5.38
C LYS A 88 22.88 -3.41 6.34
N GLY A 89 23.56 -4.23 7.12
CA GLY A 89 23.01 -4.98 8.25
C GLY A 89 24.19 -5.50 9.07
N SER A 90 23.97 -5.79 10.35
CA SER A 90 24.97 -6.50 11.16
C SER A 90 25.28 -7.88 10.55
N THR A 91 24.26 -8.50 9.94
CA THR A 91 24.33 -9.74 9.18
C THR A 91 23.60 -9.55 7.86
N VAL A 92 24.23 -9.96 6.76
CA VAL A 92 23.59 -10.05 5.44
C VAL A 92 23.75 -11.51 4.98
N ALA A 93 22.64 -12.23 4.94
CA ALA A 93 22.61 -13.62 4.47
C ALA A 93 22.11 -13.66 3.03
N ILE A 94 22.85 -14.34 2.16
CA ILE A 94 22.50 -14.62 0.77
C ILE A 94 22.63 -16.13 0.60
N ASN A 95 21.56 -16.80 0.19
CA ASN A 95 21.48 -18.25 0.07
C ASN A 95 20.96 -18.70 -1.29
#